data_AF-A0A8C3TSB2-F1
#
_entry.id   AF-A0A8C3TSB2-F1
#
_cell.length_a   1.000
_cell.length_b   1.000
_cell.length_c   1.000
_cell.angle_alpha   90.00
_cell.angle_beta   90.00
_cell.angle_gamma   90.00
#
_symmetry.space_group_name_H-M   'P 1'
#
loop_
_entity.id
_entity.type
_entity.pdbx_description
1 polymer ?
#
loop_
_entity_poly.entity_id
_entity_poly.type
_entity_poly.pdbx_seq_one_letter_code
_entity_poly.pdbx_strand_id
1 'polypeptide(L)'
;NASQSAEPSSCKVGILQLLQIVTLLHHGWSLHPFDPKYPLFVKVVDSVRGSPASNVPVKLYKESAEGSWELLRGLPELTTKEQFVAGLYKLEFDTASYWKSLGLNPFHHHADVVFTANDAGNRHYKIVVVLSPFSYSTTAVVSEPVE
;
A
#
# COMPACT_ATOMS: atom_id res chain seq x y z
N ASN A 1 -40.05 1.74 -33.51
CA ASN A 1 -39.04 0.75 -33.95
C ASN A 1 -37.80 1.48 -34.40
N ALA A 2 -36.67 1.04 -33.87
CA ALA A 2 -35.36 1.67 -33.93
C ALA A 2 -34.78 1.79 -35.35
N SER A 3 -33.95 2.80 -35.56
CA SER A 3 -32.73 2.67 -36.37
C SER A 3 -31.68 3.69 -35.93
N GLN A 4 -30.47 3.18 -35.68
CA GLN A 4 -29.24 3.87 -35.29
C GLN A 4 -28.39 4.21 -36.53
N SER A 5 -27.29 4.94 -36.27
CA SER A 5 -26.15 5.34 -37.14
C SER A 5 -26.30 6.75 -37.76
N ALA A 6 -25.31 7.66 -37.75
CA ALA A 6 -23.88 7.58 -37.50
C ALA A 6 -23.30 8.93 -37.01
N GLU A 7 -22.10 8.90 -36.42
CA GLU A 7 -21.15 10.00 -36.14
C GLU A 7 -20.76 10.80 -37.43
N PRO A 8 -20.15 12.03 -37.39
CA PRO A 8 -18.99 12.38 -36.55
C PRO A 8 -18.77 13.86 -36.12
N SER A 9 -17.70 14.03 -35.33
CA SER A 9 -16.82 15.20 -35.22
C SER A 9 -17.29 16.42 -34.39
N SER A 10 -16.61 16.65 -33.27
CA SER A 10 -15.76 17.85 -33.12
C SER A 10 -15.04 17.80 -31.78
N CYS A 11 -13.70 17.78 -31.83
CA CYS A 11 -12.84 18.31 -30.78
C CYS A 11 -13.38 19.66 -30.31
N LYS A 12 -13.61 19.83 -29.00
CA LYS A 12 -13.65 21.11 -28.27
C LYS A 12 -14.07 20.86 -26.82
N VAL A 13 -13.16 20.32 -26.01
CA VAL A 13 -13.22 20.56 -24.56
C VAL A 13 -11.81 20.93 -24.11
N GLY A 14 -11.36 22.08 -24.60
CA GLY A 14 -10.20 22.78 -24.08
C GLY A 14 -10.69 24.02 -23.35
N ILE A 15 -10.09 24.29 -22.19
CA ILE A 15 -9.99 25.58 -21.49
C ILE A 15 -10.91 25.83 -20.28
N LEU A 16 -11.93 25.00 -19.98
CA LEU A 16 -12.77 25.23 -18.78
C LEU A 16 -12.60 24.24 -17.60
N GLN A 17 -11.48 23.51 -17.52
CA GLN A 17 -11.20 22.60 -16.37
C GLN A 17 -10.06 23.06 -15.45
N LEU A 18 -9.35 24.13 -15.78
CA LEU A 18 -8.23 24.62 -14.94
C LEU A 18 -8.68 25.50 -13.77
N LEU A 19 -9.89 26.08 -13.82
CA LEU A 19 -10.39 26.96 -12.76
C LEU A 19 -10.99 26.22 -11.55
N GLN A 20 -11.37 24.95 -11.67
CA GLN A 20 -11.84 24.17 -10.52
C GLN A 20 -10.69 23.71 -9.61
N ILE A 21 -9.45 23.70 -10.09
CA ILE A 21 -8.29 23.27 -9.30
C ILE A 21 -7.85 24.39 -8.33
N VAL A 22 -8.00 25.65 -8.71
CA VAL A 22 -7.52 26.80 -7.91
C VAL A 22 -8.43 27.08 -6.70
N THR A 23 -9.74 26.83 -6.79
CA THR A 23 -10.66 27.00 -5.65
C THR A 23 -10.57 25.86 -4.61
N LEU A 24 -10.06 24.70 -5.00
CA LEU A 24 -9.79 23.58 -4.09
C LEU A 24 -8.58 23.83 -3.16
N LEU A 25 -7.74 24.82 -3.45
CA LEU A 25 -6.60 25.20 -2.61
C LEU A 25 -6.98 26.12 -1.44
N HIS A 26 -8.14 26.77 -1.48
CA HIS A 26 -8.59 27.65 -0.40
C HIS A 26 -9.54 26.97 0.60
N HIS A 27 -10.10 25.81 0.25
CA HIS A 27 -10.95 25.01 1.13
C HIS A 27 -10.23 23.75 1.59
N GLY A 28 -8.97 23.89 2.04
CA GLY A 28 -8.28 22.94 2.92
C GLY A 28 -8.59 21.45 2.68
N TRP A 29 -8.67 21.01 1.43
CA TRP A 29 -8.85 19.59 1.14
C TRP A 29 -7.48 18.95 1.30
N SER A 30 -7.11 18.71 2.55
CA SER A 30 -5.94 17.91 2.85
C SER A 30 -6.27 16.49 2.39
N LEU A 31 -5.76 16.13 1.20
CA LEU A 31 -5.59 14.73 0.80
C LEU A 31 -4.58 14.13 1.79
N HIS A 32 -5.00 13.85 3.02
CA HIS A 32 -4.15 13.12 3.95
C HIS A 32 -3.93 11.74 3.32
N PRO A 33 -2.71 11.39 2.90
CA PRO A 33 -2.45 10.12 2.23
C PRO A 33 -2.53 8.92 3.20
N PHE A 34 -2.87 9.20 4.47
CA PHE A 34 -2.90 8.30 5.61
C PHE A 34 -4.27 8.35 6.28
N ASP A 35 -4.78 7.17 6.64
CA ASP A 35 -5.94 7.05 7.53
C ASP A 35 -5.45 7.22 8.98
N PRO A 36 -5.95 8.21 9.74
CA PRO A 36 -5.51 8.44 11.12
C PRO A 36 -5.75 7.23 12.04
N LYS A 37 -6.65 6.31 11.64
CA LYS A 37 -6.95 5.08 12.37
C LYS A 37 -5.83 4.04 12.29
N TYR A 38 -5.06 4.03 11.21
CA TYR A 38 -4.08 2.98 10.95
C TYR A 38 -2.66 3.57 10.86
N PRO A 39 -1.78 3.29 11.83
CA PRO A 39 -0.39 3.76 11.79
C PRO A 39 0.43 3.03 10.71
N LEU A 40 0.02 1.82 10.31
CA LEU A 40 0.63 1.06 9.23
C LEU A 40 -0.46 0.57 8.27
N PHE A 41 -0.30 0.89 6.99
CA PHE A 41 -1.15 0.44 5.90
C PHE A 41 -0.33 -0.30 4.87
N VAL A 42 -0.82 -1.45 4.41
CA VAL A 42 -0.12 -2.31 3.44
C VAL A 42 -1.02 -2.57 2.25
N LYS A 43 -0.48 -2.34 1.04
CA LYS A 43 -1.17 -2.65 -0.21
C LYS A 43 -0.32 -3.60 -1.03
N VAL A 44 -0.93 -4.68 -1.50
CA VAL A 44 -0.27 -5.64 -2.40
C VAL A 44 -0.95 -5.62 -3.77
N VAL A 45 -0.15 -5.54 -4.83
CA VAL A 45 -0.62 -5.47 -6.22
C VAL A 45 -0.01 -6.61 -7.02
N ASP A 46 -0.86 -7.35 -7.73
CA ASP A 46 -0.45 -8.32 -8.74
C ASP A 46 -0.25 -7.59 -10.07
N SER A 47 1.01 -7.48 -10.50
CA SER A 47 1.35 -6.82 -11.77
C SER A 47 0.99 -7.64 -13.00
N VAL A 48 0.87 -8.97 -12.89
CA VAL A 48 0.52 -9.86 -14.00
C VAL A 48 -0.96 -9.73 -14.34
N ARG A 49 -1.82 -9.63 -13.32
CA ARG A 49 -3.27 -9.47 -13.48
C ARG A 49 -3.75 -8.03 -13.40
N GLY A 50 -2.88 -7.08 -13.08
CA GLY A 50 -3.23 -5.67 -12.94
C GLY A 50 -4.25 -5.39 -11.83
N SER A 51 -4.27 -6.20 -10.77
CA SER A 51 -5.31 -6.14 -9.73
C SER A 51 -4.73 -6.32 -8.31
N PRO A 52 -5.48 -5.95 -7.25
CA PRO A 52 -5.02 -6.18 -5.88
C PRO A 52 -4.77 -7.66 -5.59
N ALA A 53 -3.67 -7.94 -4.87
CA ALA A 53 -3.30 -9.28 -4.44
C ALA A 53 -3.82 -9.56 -3.01
N SER A 54 -5.14 -9.49 -2.82
CA SER A 54 -5.76 -9.49 -1.48
C SER A 54 -5.59 -10.78 -0.68
N ASN A 55 -5.25 -11.89 -1.32
CA ASN A 55 -5.09 -13.20 -0.67
C ASN A 55 -3.63 -13.56 -0.36
N VAL A 56 -2.70 -12.62 -0.49
CA VAL A 56 -1.31 -12.84 -0.07
C VAL A 56 -1.27 -12.88 1.46
N PRO A 57 -0.83 -13.99 2.09
CA PRO A 57 -0.62 -14.01 3.53
C PRO A 57 0.48 -13.02 3.91
N VAL A 58 0.21 -12.16 4.88
CA VAL A 58 1.16 -11.17 5.40
C VAL A 58 1.30 -11.36 6.90
N LYS A 59 2.55 -11.41 7.36
CA LYS A 59 2.88 -11.43 8.79
C LYS A 59 3.68 -10.18 9.14
N LEU A 60 3.38 -9.59 10.29
CA LEU A 60 4.13 -8.48 10.86
C LEU A 60 4.93 -8.98 12.05
N TYR A 61 6.22 -8.70 12.03
CA TYR A 61 7.13 -8.99 13.13
C TYR A 61 7.71 -7.70 13.69
N LYS A 62 8.06 -7.74 14.97
CA LYS A 62 8.90 -6.74 15.64
C LYS A 62 10.16 -7.42 16.16
N GLU A 63 11.30 -6.76 16.04
CA GLU A 63 12.54 -7.23 16.64
C GLU A 63 12.50 -7.05 18.17
N SER A 64 12.84 -8.11 18.90
CA SER A 64 13.00 -8.09 20.35
C SER A 64 14.35 -7.46 20.75
N ALA A 65 14.53 -7.18 22.05
CA ALA A 65 15.82 -6.70 22.56
C ALA A 65 16.97 -7.70 22.36
N GLU A 66 16.65 -8.97 22.11
CA GLU A 66 17.60 -10.06 21.90
C GLU A 66 17.95 -10.24 20.41
N GLY A 67 17.38 -9.42 19.51
CA GLY A 67 17.57 -9.51 18.07
C GLY A 67 16.73 -10.61 17.39
N SER A 68 15.75 -11.17 18.08
CA SER A 68 14.83 -12.19 17.54
C SER A 68 13.56 -11.55 16.98
N TRP A 69 12.97 -12.15 15.94
CA TRP A 69 11.72 -11.68 15.36
C TRP A 69 10.51 -12.23 16.12
N GLU A 70 9.73 -11.34 16.74
CA GLU A 70 8.48 -11.67 17.42
C GLU A 70 7.28 -11.37 16.53
N LEU A 71 6.41 -12.36 16.34
CA LEU A 71 5.20 -12.21 15.54
C LEU A 71 4.18 -11.34 16.28
N LEU A 72 3.82 -10.20 15.68
CA LEU A 72 2.71 -9.39 16.15
C LEU A 72 1.39 -9.97 15.62
N ARG A 73 0.40 -10.12 16.51
CA ARG A 73 -0.90 -10.67 16.12
C ARG A 73 -1.72 -9.63 15.33
N GLY A 74 -2.10 -9.96 14.10
CA GLY A 74 -3.01 -9.18 13.28
C GLY A 74 -2.45 -8.88 11.88
N LEU A 75 -3.35 -8.62 10.93
CA LEU A 75 -2.98 -7.99 9.66
C LEU A 75 -2.41 -6.59 9.96
N PRO A 76 -1.53 -6.03 9.12
CA PRO A 76 -0.93 -4.70 9.33
C PRO A 76 -1.98 -3.59 9.58
N GLU A 77 -3.18 -3.75 9.00
CA GLU A 77 -4.34 -2.88 9.18
C GLU A 77 -4.97 -2.93 10.59
N LEU A 78 -4.48 -3.75 11.51
CA LEU A 78 -5.08 -3.96 12.84
C LEU A 78 -4.17 -3.55 14.00
N THR A 79 -2.93 -3.12 13.73
CA THR A 79 -2.05 -2.63 14.80
C THR A 79 -2.53 -1.26 15.25
N THR A 80 -2.92 -1.15 16.51
CA THR A 80 -3.28 0.15 17.10
C THR A 80 -2.03 0.99 17.36
N LYS A 81 -2.18 2.31 17.52
CA LYS A 81 -1.04 3.20 17.81
C LYS A 81 -0.24 2.75 19.04
N GLU A 82 -0.91 2.12 20.01
CA GLU A 82 -0.29 1.64 21.25
C GLU A 82 0.61 0.42 21.05
N GLN A 83 0.37 -0.37 20.00
CA GLN A 83 1.17 -1.56 19.65
C GLN A 83 2.28 -1.24 18.65
N PHE A 84 2.09 -0.18 17.85
CA PHE A 84 3.04 0.27 16.84
C PHE A 84 3.97 1.36 17.40
N VAL A 85 4.84 0.95 18.32
CA VAL A 85 5.81 1.82 19.00
C VAL A 85 7.14 1.91 18.25
N ALA A 86 8.12 2.61 18.80
CA ALA A 86 9.47 2.64 18.27
C ALA A 86 10.09 1.22 18.19
N GLY A 87 10.75 0.90 17.08
CA GLY A 87 11.49 -0.35 16.91
C GLY A 87 11.74 -0.76 15.46
N LEU A 88 12.38 -1.91 15.29
CA LEU A 88 12.60 -2.53 13.98
C LEU A 88 11.47 -3.51 13.68
N TYR A 89 10.86 -3.37 12.51
CA TYR A 89 9.73 -4.16 12.06
C TYR A 89 10.06 -4.92 10.77
N LYS A 90 9.41 -6.07 10.57
CA LYS A 90 9.48 -6.85 9.33
C LYS A 90 8.08 -7.26 8.88
N LEU A 91 7.74 -6.92 7.65
CA LEU A 91 6.60 -7.51 6.95
C LEU A 91 7.11 -8.67 6.09
N GLU A 92 6.54 -9.86 6.28
CA GLU A 92 6.81 -11.05 5.47
C GLU A 92 5.57 -11.35 4.63
N PHE A 93 5.72 -11.31 3.31
CA PHE A 93 4.68 -11.62 2.34
C PHE A 93 4.93 -13.02 1.78
N ASP A 94 4.01 -13.97 2.00
CA ASP A 94 4.12 -15.33 1.45
C ASP A 94 3.73 -15.35 -0.04
N THR A 95 4.68 -14.90 -0.87
CA THR A 95 4.54 -14.84 -2.33
C THR A 95 4.49 -16.24 -2.95
N ALA A 96 5.19 -17.22 -2.36
CA ALA A 96 5.19 -18.58 -2.88
C ALA A 96 3.79 -19.21 -2.85
N SER A 97 3.13 -19.19 -1.69
CA SER A 97 1.79 -19.76 -1.54
C SER A 97 0.80 -19.05 -2.46
N TYR A 98 0.90 -17.73 -2.58
CA TYR A 98 0.07 -16.94 -3.48
C TYR A 98 0.20 -17.37 -4.94
N TRP A 99 1.41 -17.38 -5.50
CA TRP A 99 1.61 -17.73 -6.91
C TRP A 99 1.31 -19.19 -7.21
N LYS A 100 1.63 -20.11 -6.28
CA LYS A 100 1.29 -21.53 -6.41
C LYS A 100 -0.21 -21.75 -6.44
N SER A 101 -0.99 -20.99 -5.67
CA SER A 101 -2.46 -21.06 -5.70
C SER A 101 -3.04 -20.67 -7.07
N LEU A 102 -2.27 -19.91 -7.86
CA LEU A 102 -2.61 -19.50 -9.24
C LEU A 102 -1.97 -20.41 -10.30
N GLY A 103 -1.34 -21.53 -9.90
CA GLY A 103 -0.69 -22.46 -10.82
C GLY A 103 0.64 -21.98 -11.39
N LEU A 104 1.26 -20.96 -10.79
CA LEU A 104 2.55 -20.42 -11.20
C LEU A 104 3.67 -20.88 -10.28
N ASN A 105 4.86 -21.06 -10.84
CA ASN A 105 6.08 -21.37 -10.09
C ASN A 105 6.91 -20.09 -9.94
N PRO A 106 6.82 -19.39 -8.78
CA PRO A 106 7.58 -18.18 -8.56
C PRO A 106 9.04 -18.48 -8.23
N PHE A 107 9.90 -17.48 -8.43
CA PHE A 107 11.29 -17.52 -8.02
C PHE A 107 11.46 -17.26 -6.51
N HIS A 108 10.74 -16.28 -5.97
CA HIS A 108 10.84 -15.87 -4.58
C HIS A 108 9.92 -16.68 -3.67
N HIS A 109 10.46 -17.15 -2.55
CA HIS A 109 9.68 -17.86 -1.53
C HIS A 109 8.80 -16.91 -0.70
N HIS A 110 9.34 -15.76 -0.36
CA HIS A 110 8.65 -14.65 0.30
C HIS A 110 9.29 -13.34 -0.17
N ALA A 111 8.60 -12.24 0.09
CA ALA A 111 9.17 -10.90 0.04
C ALA A 111 9.17 -10.32 1.44
N ASP A 112 10.31 -9.81 1.90
CA ASP A 112 10.45 -9.19 3.21
C ASP A 112 10.66 -7.68 3.07
N VAL A 113 9.96 -6.90 3.89
CA VAL A 113 10.17 -5.45 4.03
C VAL A 113 10.53 -5.18 5.48
N VAL A 114 11.81 -4.86 5.71
CA VAL A 114 12.38 -4.55 7.03
C VAL A 114 12.60 -3.05 7.16
N PHE A 115 12.11 -2.44 8.23
CA PHE A 115 12.19 -0.98 8.42
C PHE A 115 12.14 -0.58 9.90
N THR A 116 12.82 0.51 10.22
CA THR A 116 12.70 1.17 11.53
C THR A 116 11.44 2.04 11.53
N ALA A 117 10.66 1.96 12.61
CA ALA A 117 9.49 2.79 12.81
C ALA A 117 9.61 3.61 14.09
N ASN A 118 9.09 4.84 14.04
CA ASN A 118 8.76 5.72 15.17
C ASN A 118 9.92 6.07 16.12
N ASP A 119 11.15 6.04 15.63
CA ASP A 119 12.36 6.46 16.34
C ASP A 119 12.37 7.96 16.67
N ALA A 120 11.75 8.77 15.81
CA ALA A 120 11.64 10.23 15.95
C ALA A 120 10.17 10.70 16.02
N GLY A 121 9.33 9.99 16.77
CA GLY A 121 7.91 10.30 16.96
C GLY A 121 6.98 9.43 16.10
N ASN A 122 5.68 9.49 16.41
CA ASN A 122 4.68 8.63 15.77
C ASN A 122 4.44 9.04 14.32
N ARG A 123 4.62 8.11 13.38
CA ARG A 123 4.39 8.34 11.94
C ARG A 123 3.35 7.36 11.40
N HIS A 124 2.74 7.74 10.28
CA HIS A 124 1.93 6.84 9.47
C HIS A 124 2.76 6.29 8.31
N TYR A 125 2.64 4.98 8.06
CA TYR A 125 3.39 4.26 7.03
C TYR A 125 2.41 3.66 6.04
N LYS A 126 2.67 3.87 4.76
CA LYS A 126 1.96 3.23 3.66
C LYS A 126 2.96 2.47 2.80
N ILE A 127 2.94 1.15 2.93
CA ILE A 127 3.82 0.26 2.19
C ILE A 127 3.04 -0.35 1.03
N VAL A 128 3.58 -0.22 -0.18
CA VAL A 128 3.02 -0.80 -1.39
C VAL A 128 4.01 -1.82 -1.94
N VAL A 129 3.55 -3.05 -2.11
CA VAL A 129 4.33 -4.14 -2.71
C VAL A 129 3.68 -4.51 -4.04
N VAL A 130 4.48 -4.49 -5.11
CA VAL A 130 4.06 -4.92 -6.45
C VAL A 130 4.75 -6.24 -6.73
N LEU A 131 3.96 -7.27 -7.03
CA LEU A 131 4.42 -8.64 -7.22
C LEU A 131 4.35 -9.04 -8.69
N SER A 132 5.37 -9.78 -9.11
CA SER A 132 5.37 -10.67 -10.27
C SER A 132 6.01 -12.01 -9.84
N PRO A 133 5.84 -13.11 -10.59
CA PRO A 133 6.41 -14.40 -10.20
C PRO A 133 7.93 -14.39 -10.04
N PHE A 134 8.64 -13.51 -10.76
CA PHE A 134 10.11 -13.47 -10.82
C PHE A 134 10.72 -12.17 -10.28
N SER A 135 9.90 -11.24 -9.77
CA SER A 135 10.35 -9.95 -9.25
C SER A 135 9.31 -9.38 -8.31
N TYR A 136 9.74 -8.62 -7.31
CA TYR A 136 8.87 -7.75 -6.55
C TYR A 136 9.55 -6.40 -6.34
N SER A 137 8.73 -5.36 -6.15
CA SER A 137 9.21 -4.04 -5.75
C SER A 137 8.41 -3.55 -4.56
N THR A 138 9.09 -2.85 -3.65
CA THR A 138 8.47 -2.24 -2.47
C THR A 138 8.67 -0.73 -2.52
N THR A 139 7.64 0.01 -2.15
CA THR A 139 7.67 1.46 -1.99
C THR A 139 7.03 1.81 -0.65
N ALA A 140 7.65 2.70 0.11
CA ALA A 140 7.10 3.24 1.34
C ALA A 140 6.80 4.74 1.17
N VAL A 141 5.64 5.16 1.66
CA VAL A 141 5.30 6.56 1.89
C VAL A 141 5.13 6.74 3.39
N VAL A 142 5.89 7.67 3.99
CA VAL A 142 5.95 7.87 5.44
C VAL A 142 5.53 9.31 5.74
N SER A 143 4.69 9.50 6.76
CA SER A 143 4.28 10.84 7.18
C SER A 143 5.40 11.56 7.91
N GLU A 144 5.23 12.88 8.03
CA GLU A 144 5.90 13.63 9.08
C GLU A 144 5.49 13.10 10.46
N PRO A 145 6.37 13.19 11.47
CA PRO A 145 6.05 12.76 12.82
C PRO A 145 4.94 13.63 13.40
N VAL A 146 3.99 12.97 14.06
CA VAL A 146 2.92 13.59 14.82
C VAL A 146 3.37 13.62 16.27
N GLU A 147 3.52 14.83 16.83
CA GLU A 147 3.75 15.04 18.26
C GLU A 147 2.58 14.54 19.11
#